data_AF-A0A433V026-F1
#
_entry.id   AF-A0A433V026-F1
#
_cell.length_a   1.000
_cell.length_b   1.000
_cell.length_c   1.000
_cell.angle_alpha   90.00
_cell.angle_beta   90.00
_cell.angle_gamma   90.00
#
_symmetry.space_group_name_H-M   'P 1'
#
loop_
_entity.id
_entity.type
_entity.pdbx_description
1 polymer ?
#
loop_
_entity_poly.entity_id
_entity_poly.type
_entity_poly.pdbx_seq_one_letter_code
_entity_poly.pdbx_strand_id
1 'polypeptide(L)'
;MRSHSISNTGTSAIEGTGLGLSISHKFVNLMNGNLRVTSHLNQGSTFYFDIPVQLATPEGISPSSYVEENPQLPIRSNIQDEQSQTVISKSLSVMPSSWLNELHQAALCCDEEEVLNLIDQIPEAQTGLITGLKSLVRNYQFQVILQILTLSSSLNE
;
A
#
# COMPACT_ATOMS: atom_id res chain seq x y z
N MET A 1 14.86 24.41 25.18
CA MET A 1 13.64 23.59 25.06
C MET A 1 14.09 22.16 24.80
N ARG A 2 13.83 21.22 25.73
CA ARG A 2 14.34 19.83 25.65
C ARG A 2 13.38 18.97 24.83
N SER A 3 13.79 18.60 23.61
CA SER A 3 13.15 17.54 22.83
C SER A 3 13.43 16.19 23.51
N HIS A 4 12.38 15.58 24.08
CA HIS A 4 12.47 14.24 24.65
C HIS A 4 12.28 13.22 23.53
N SER A 5 13.37 12.54 23.17
CA SER A 5 13.32 11.34 22.32
C SER A 5 12.78 10.18 23.16
N ILE A 6 11.75 9.48 22.68
CA ILE A 6 11.16 8.32 23.36
C ILE A 6 11.69 7.06 22.65
N SER A 7 12.54 6.30 23.36
CA SER A 7 13.02 4.99 22.92
C SER A 7 11.92 3.94 23.05
N ASN A 8 11.64 3.23 21.95
CA ASN A 8 10.58 2.22 21.84
C ASN A 8 11.03 0.88 22.45
N THR A 9 10.66 0.59 23.71
CA THR A 9 10.88 -0.73 24.32
C THR A 9 9.64 -1.61 24.10
N GLY A 10 9.61 -2.30 22.96
CA GLY A 10 8.53 -3.26 22.60
C GLY A 10 8.87 -4.24 21.47
N THR A 11 9.91 -3.97 20.68
CA THR A 11 10.46 -4.90 19.68
C THR A 11 11.98 -4.80 19.73
N SER A 12 12.63 -5.74 20.41
CA SER A 12 14.09 -5.85 20.42
C SER A 12 14.59 -6.24 19.03
N ALA A 13 14.78 -5.27 18.13
CA ALA A 13 15.69 -5.30 16.96
C ALA A 13 15.46 -4.14 15.97
N ILE A 14 14.33 -3.42 16.02
CA ILE A 14 14.02 -2.39 15.01
C ILE A 14 13.91 -1.03 15.70
N GLU A 15 14.91 -0.18 15.46
CA GLU A 15 14.86 1.23 15.84
C GLU A 15 13.72 1.89 15.07
N GLY A 16 12.64 2.26 15.76
CA GLY A 16 11.55 2.98 15.14
C GLY A 16 12.03 4.37 14.72
N THR A 17 11.76 4.78 13.48
CA THR A 17 12.18 6.08 12.91
C THR A 17 11.55 7.31 13.60
N GLY A 18 10.73 7.12 14.65
CA GLY A 18 9.97 8.19 15.32
C GLY A 18 8.85 8.78 14.45
N LEU A 19 8.62 8.26 13.24
CA LEU A 19 7.66 8.81 12.29
C LEU A 19 6.21 8.52 12.66
N GLY A 20 5.91 7.34 13.22
CA GLY A 20 4.54 6.89 13.45
C GLY A 20 3.69 7.89 14.27
N LEU A 21 4.18 8.33 15.42
CA LEU A 21 3.44 9.28 16.26
C LEU A 21 3.32 10.67 15.61
N SER A 22 4.37 11.12 14.92
CA SER A 22 4.40 12.41 14.22
C SER A 22 3.40 12.44 13.07
N ILE A 23 3.30 11.34 12.31
CA ILE A 23 2.34 11.15 11.23
C ILE A 23 0.92 11.09 11.79
N SER A 24 0.66 10.26 12.81
CA SER A 24 -0.65 10.16 13.44
C SER A 24 -1.14 11.49 14.01
N HIS A 25 -0.27 12.25 14.69
CA HIS A 25 -0.60 13.59 15.18
C HIS A 25 -0.98 14.54 14.03
N LYS A 26 -0.26 14.48 12.91
CA LYS A 26 -0.57 15.30 11.72
C LYS A 26 -1.95 14.95 11.14
N PHE A 27 -2.27 13.66 11.00
CA PHE A 27 -3.58 13.24 10.49
C PHE A 27 -4.73 13.66 11.40
N VAL A 28 -4.58 13.44 12.71
CA VAL A 28 -5.59 13.84 13.69
C VAL A 28 -5.83 15.36 13.62
N ASN A 29 -4.78 16.16 13.53
CA ASN A 29 -4.92 17.63 13.39
C ASN A 29 -5.58 18.04 12.07
N LEU A 30 -5.27 17.36 10.97
CA LEU A 30 -5.93 17.60 9.67
C LEU A 30 -7.42 17.29 9.71
N MET A 31 -7.82 16.30 10.51
CA MET A 31 -9.22 15.96 10.77
C MET A 31 -9.86 16.83 11.87
N ASN A 32 -9.25 17.97 12.20
CA ASN A 32 -9.71 18.87 13.27
C ASN A 32 -9.84 18.22 14.65
N GLY A 33 -9.11 17.12 14.87
CA GLY A 33 -9.02 16.46 16.16
C GLY A 33 -7.80 16.89 16.97
N ASN A 34 -7.63 16.28 18.14
CA ASN A 34 -6.47 16.47 19.00
C ASN A 34 -6.00 15.15 19.61
N LEU A 35 -4.73 14.78 19.40
CA LEU A 35 -4.13 13.56 19.93
C LEU A 35 -3.55 13.80 21.33
N ARG A 36 -3.95 12.97 22.29
CA ARG A 36 -3.56 13.02 23.69
C ARG A 36 -2.95 11.69 24.13
N VAL A 37 -2.17 11.73 25.21
CA VAL A 37 -1.52 10.55 25.80
C VAL A 37 -1.61 10.61 27.32
N THR A 38 -1.88 9.47 27.94
CA THR A 38 -1.74 9.24 29.38
C THR A 38 -0.75 8.11 29.60
N SER A 39 0.30 8.34 30.39
CA SER A 39 1.34 7.35 30.64
C SER A 39 1.67 7.30 32.12
N HIS A 40 1.86 6.08 32.63
CA HIS A 40 2.34 5.84 33.98
C HIS A 40 3.54 4.89 33.93
N LEU A 41 4.59 5.22 34.70
CA LEU A 41 5.80 4.41 34.77
C LEU A 41 5.43 2.96 35.15
N ASN A 42 5.98 2.00 34.42
CA ASN A 42 5.72 0.55 34.57
C ASN A 42 4.27 0.10 34.30
N GLN A 43 3.41 0.95 33.71
CA GLN A 43 2.03 0.59 33.32
C GLN A 43 1.73 0.83 31.84
N GLY A 44 2.67 1.44 31.11
CA GLY A 44 2.52 1.74 29.68
C GLY A 44 1.89 3.10 29.40
N SER A 45 1.47 3.28 28.15
CA SER A 45 0.93 4.54 27.62
C SER A 45 -0.33 4.29 26.81
N THR A 46 -1.36 5.11 27.01
CA THR A 46 -2.61 5.11 26.25
C THR A 46 -2.70 6.38 25.42
N PHE A 47 -2.84 6.24 24.11
CA PHE A 47 -3.03 7.35 23.16
C PHE A 47 -4.47 7.37 22.68
N TYR A 48 -5.07 8.56 22.60
CA TYR A 48 -6.47 8.73 22.20
C TYR A 48 -6.72 10.11 21.60
N PHE A 49 -7.75 10.23 20.77
CA PHE A 49 -8.14 11.48 20.11
C PHE A 49 -9.65 11.50 19.85
N ASP A 50 -10.17 12.70 19.64
CA ASP A 50 -11.57 12.93 19.23
C ASP A 50 -11.57 13.58 17.84
N ILE A 51 -12.47 13.14 16.96
CA ILE A 51 -12.68 13.72 15.63
C ILE A 51 -14.12 14.27 15.57
N PRO A 52 -14.33 15.53 15.16
CA PRO A 52 -15.67 16.05 14.90
C PRO A 52 -16.28 15.31 13.71
N VAL A 53 -17.46 14.71 13.91
CA VAL A 53 -18.22 14.03 12.85
C VAL A 53 -19.56 14.72 12.63
N GLN A 54 -20.03 14.77 11.39
CA GLN A 54 -21.38 15.19 11.05
C GLN A 54 -22.24 13.94 10.86
N LEU A 55 -23.34 13.86 11.60
CA LEU A 55 -24.30 12.77 11.40
C LEU A 55 -25.00 12.98 10.06
N ALA A 56 -24.98 11.95 9.22
CA ALA A 56 -25.77 11.97 8.00
C ALA A 56 -27.26 12.01 8.37
N THR A 57 -28.01 12.96 7.82
CA THR A 57 -29.46 13.00 7.94
C THR A 57 -30.07 11.89 7.07
N PRO A 58 -31.04 11.10 7.58
CA PRO A 58 -31.66 10.01 6.83
C PRO A 58 -32.43 10.49 5.58
N GLU A 59 -32.77 11.78 5.48
CA GLU A 59 -33.43 12.38 4.30
C GLU A 59 -32.52 12.45 3.05
N GLY A 60 -31.23 12.13 3.17
CA GLY A 60 -30.29 11.98 2.04
C GLY A 60 -29.93 10.53 1.70
N ILE A 61 -30.53 9.55 2.38
CA ILE A 61 -30.27 8.13 2.15
C ILE A 61 -31.48 7.55 1.42
N SER A 62 -31.67 7.92 0.16
CA SER A 62 -32.52 7.13 -0.74
C SER A 62 -31.81 5.79 -0.98
N PRO A 63 -32.42 4.63 -0.69
CA PRO A 63 -31.88 3.33 -1.11
C PRO A 63 -31.87 3.15 -2.64
N SER A 64 -32.31 4.16 -3.39
CA SER A 64 -32.39 4.15 -4.84
C SER A 64 -31.63 5.35 -5.41
N SER A 65 -30.31 5.19 -5.46
CA SER A 65 -29.50 5.38 -6.66
C SER A 65 -28.04 5.17 -6.28
N TYR A 66 -27.57 3.92 -6.33
CA TYR A 66 -26.28 3.72 -6.98
C TYR A 66 -26.47 4.25 -8.40
N VAL A 67 -26.24 5.55 -8.60
CA VAL A 67 -25.83 5.99 -9.90
C VAL A 67 -24.47 5.32 -10.11
N GLU A 68 -24.36 4.45 -11.10
CA GLU A 68 -23.09 4.23 -11.79
C GLU A 68 -22.66 5.55 -12.49
N GLU A 69 -22.70 6.70 -11.81
CA GLU A 69 -21.98 7.89 -12.21
C GLU A 69 -20.64 7.87 -11.49
N ASN A 70 -19.75 7.10 -12.10
CA ASN A 70 -18.30 7.30 -12.15
C ASN A 70 -17.74 8.41 -11.24
N PRO A 71 -17.28 8.09 -10.02
CA PRO A 71 -16.35 8.95 -9.29
C PRO A 71 -14.94 8.71 -9.86
N GLN A 72 -14.63 9.36 -10.98
CA GLN A 72 -13.25 9.80 -11.18
C GLN A 72 -12.92 10.74 -10.03
N LEU A 73 -12.38 10.18 -8.97
CA LEU A 73 -11.61 10.92 -7.98
C LEU A 73 -10.61 11.77 -8.77
N PRO A 74 -10.47 13.09 -8.50
CA PRO A 74 -9.33 13.83 -8.98
C PRO A 74 -8.11 13.41 -8.15
N ILE A 75 -7.64 12.18 -8.37
CA ILE A 75 -6.24 11.82 -8.21
C ILE A 75 -5.65 11.84 -9.61
N ARG A 76 -5.46 13.05 -10.15
CA ARG A 76 -4.32 13.27 -11.05
C ARG A 76 -3.14 13.40 -10.10
N SER A 77 -2.20 12.46 -10.04
CA SER A 77 -1.57 11.79 -11.16
C SER A 77 -1.18 10.36 -10.81
N ASN A 78 -1.82 9.40 -11.47
CA ASN A 78 -1.01 8.45 -12.20
C ASN A 78 -1.82 7.94 -13.40
N ILE A 79 -1.82 8.76 -14.46
CA ILE A 79 -1.68 8.16 -15.78
C ILE A 79 -0.32 7.45 -15.74
N GLN A 80 -0.31 6.21 -15.28
CA GLN A 80 0.68 5.21 -15.66
C GLN A 80 -0.15 4.03 -16.15
N ASP A 81 -0.73 4.29 -17.32
CA ASP A 81 -0.99 3.32 -18.36
C ASP A 81 -1.75 2.04 -17.93
N GLU A 82 -3.07 2.04 -18.10
CA GLU A 82 -3.81 0.78 -18.34
C GLU A 82 -3.20 -0.01 -19.51
N GLN A 83 -2.50 0.67 -20.42
CA GLN A 83 -1.65 0.07 -21.46
C GLN A 83 -0.40 -0.62 -20.88
N SER A 84 0.22 -0.14 -19.80
CA SER A 84 1.41 -0.75 -19.19
C SER A 84 1.05 -1.93 -18.32
N GLN A 85 -0.09 -1.90 -17.61
CA GLN A 85 -0.56 -3.08 -16.87
C GLN A 85 -0.99 -4.20 -17.81
N THR A 86 -1.60 -3.88 -18.96
CA THR A 86 -1.95 -4.84 -20.02
C THR A 86 -0.72 -5.38 -20.75
N VAL A 87 0.31 -4.55 -20.98
CA VAL A 87 1.57 -5.01 -21.58
C VAL A 87 2.34 -5.91 -20.62
N ILE A 88 2.43 -5.55 -19.32
CA ILE A 88 3.09 -6.35 -18.28
C ILE A 88 2.39 -7.70 -18.09
N SER A 89 1.06 -7.73 -17.98
CA SER A 89 0.30 -8.98 -17.81
C SER A 89 0.44 -9.91 -19.01
N LYS A 90 0.44 -9.36 -20.23
CA LYS A 90 0.59 -10.14 -21.47
C LYS A 90 2.02 -10.66 -21.67
N SER A 91 3.03 -9.92 -21.20
CA SER A 91 4.44 -10.37 -21.19
C SER A 91 4.71 -11.42 -20.10
N LEU A 92 3.97 -11.40 -18.99
CA LEU A 92 4.10 -12.38 -17.90
C LEU A 92 3.74 -13.81 -18.33
N SER A 93 2.82 -13.98 -19.28
CA SER A 93 2.33 -15.30 -19.72
C SER A 93 3.37 -16.14 -20.47
N VAL A 94 4.56 -15.58 -20.75
CA VAL A 94 5.70 -16.29 -21.37
C VAL A 94 6.57 -16.98 -20.31
N MET A 95 6.42 -16.62 -19.02
CA MET A 95 7.19 -17.19 -17.91
C MET A 95 6.56 -18.49 -17.38
N PRO A 96 7.36 -19.40 -16.79
CA PRO A 96 6.84 -20.62 -16.19
C PRO A 96 5.91 -20.33 -15.00
N SER A 97 4.87 -21.15 -14.84
CA SER A 97 3.92 -21.04 -13.75
C SER A 97 4.54 -21.19 -12.36
N SER A 98 5.67 -21.91 -12.23
CA SER A 98 6.44 -22.00 -10.98
C SER A 98 6.99 -20.64 -10.57
N TRP A 99 7.61 -19.92 -11.51
CA TRP A 99 8.17 -18.59 -11.29
C TRP A 99 7.07 -17.58 -10.97
N LEU A 100 5.92 -17.65 -11.65
CA LEU A 100 4.76 -16.79 -11.34
C LEU A 100 4.24 -17.01 -9.92
N ASN A 101 4.24 -18.27 -9.46
CA ASN A 101 3.84 -18.58 -8.09
C ASN A 101 4.87 -18.09 -7.06
N GLU A 102 6.17 -18.22 -7.35
CA GLU A 102 7.23 -17.66 -6.49
C GLU A 102 7.11 -16.13 -6.39
N LEU A 103 6.88 -15.44 -7.51
CA LEU A 103 6.63 -14.00 -7.52
C LEU A 103 5.37 -13.62 -6.75
N HIS A 104 4.32 -14.43 -6.85
CA HIS A 104 3.09 -14.27 -6.08
C HIS A 104 3.35 -14.40 -4.57
N GLN A 105 4.07 -15.44 -4.14
CA GLN A 105 4.41 -15.63 -2.73
C GLN A 105 5.33 -14.52 -2.20
N ALA A 106 6.34 -14.11 -2.96
CA ALA A 106 7.24 -13.03 -2.58
C ALA A 106 6.45 -11.70 -2.43
N ALA A 107 5.52 -11.41 -3.34
CA ALA A 107 4.65 -10.24 -3.23
C ALA A 107 3.67 -10.32 -2.06
N LEU A 108 3.13 -11.50 -1.72
CA LEU A 108 2.28 -11.70 -0.54
C LEU A 108 3.04 -11.50 0.77
N CYS A 109 4.30 -11.94 0.83
CA CYS A 109 5.18 -11.80 1.98
C CYS A 109 5.82 -10.41 2.10
N CYS A 110 5.55 -9.50 1.14
CA CYS A 110 6.21 -8.19 1.03
C CYS A 110 7.76 -8.29 1.00
N ASP A 111 8.29 -9.33 0.37
CA ASP A 111 9.73 -9.59 0.30
C ASP A 111 10.33 -8.95 -0.96
N GLU A 112 10.86 -7.73 -0.80
CA GLU A 112 11.47 -6.97 -1.89
C GLU A 112 12.69 -7.67 -2.49
N GLU A 113 13.55 -8.29 -1.67
CA GLU A 113 14.77 -8.92 -2.16
C GLU A 113 14.46 -10.14 -3.02
N GLU A 114 13.51 -10.96 -2.58
CA GLU A 114 13.08 -12.13 -3.34
C GLU A 114 12.44 -11.73 -4.67
N VAL A 115 11.62 -10.66 -4.67
CA VAL A 115 11.04 -10.14 -5.92
C VAL A 115 12.13 -9.64 -6.87
N LEU A 116 13.15 -8.92 -6.39
CA LEU A 116 14.25 -8.45 -7.22
C LEU A 116 15.08 -9.60 -7.81
N ASN A 117 15.35 -10.64 -7.01
CA ASN A 117 16.03 -11.85 -7.46
C ASN A 117 15.25 -12.57 -8.57
N LEU A 118 13.93 -12.67 -8.42
CA LEU A 118 13.06 -13.23 -9.45
C LEU A 118 13.06 -12.39 -10.72
N ILE A 119 13.10 -11.06 -10.60
CA ILE A 119 13.17 -10.16 -11.77
C ILE A 119 14.49 -10.31 -12.54
N ASP A 120 15.60 -10.58 -11.86
CA ASP A 120 16.90 -10.78 -12.52
C ASP A 120 16.99 -12.14 -13.27
N GLN A 121 16.06 -13.07 -13.00
CA GLN A 121 15.92 -14.32 -13.77
C GLN A 121 15.12 -14.15 -15.09
N ILE A 122 14.55 -12.96 -15.33
CA ILE A 122 13.78 -12.67 -16.55
C ILE A 122 14.74 -12.50 -17.75
N PRO A 123 14.42 -13.07 -18.93
CA PRO A 123 15.22 -12.86 -20.14
C PRO A 123 15.36 -11.37 -20.52
N GLU A 124 16.57 -10.93 -20.88
CA GLU A 124 16.87 -9.53 -21.25
C GLU A 124 16.04 -9.00 -22.44
N ALA A 125 15.42 -9.89 -23.21
CA ALA A 125 14.48 -9.53 -24.29
C ALA A 125 13.26 -8.74 -23.79
N GLN A 126 12.96 -8.77 -22.49
CA GLN A 126 11.79 -8.13 -21.87
C GLN A 126 12.20 -7.01 -20.90
N THR A 127 13.10 -6.13 -21.31
CA THR A 127 13.55 -4.96 -20.55
C THR A 127 12.40 -4.06 -20.05
N GLY A 128 11.31 -3.94 -20.82
CA GLY A 128 10.11 -3.22 -20.41
C GLY A 128 9.43 -3.82 -19.17
N LEU A 129 9.38 -5.16 -19.08
CA LEU A 129 8.82 -5.88 -17.95
C LEU A 129 9.69 -5.72 -16.70
N ILE A 130 11.01 -5.90 -16.84
CA ILE A 130 11.99 -5.75 -15.75
C ILE A 130 11.91 -4.34 -15.17
N THR A 131 11.88 -3.32 -16.04
CA THR A 131 11.81 -1.91 -15.60
C THR A 131 10.48 -1.62 -14.90
N GLY A 132 9.37 -2.13 -15.43
CA GLY A 132 8.05 -2.00 -14.82
C GLY A 132 7.97 -2.65 -13.44
N LEU A 133 8.40 -3.91 -13.32
CA LEU A 133 8.40 -4.63 -12.03
C LEU A 133 9.37 -3.99 -11.02
N LYS A 134 10.60 -3.63 -11.41
CA LYS A 134 11.53 -2.91 -10.51
C LYS A 134 10.95 -1.58 -10.04
N SER A 135 10.23 -0.87 -10.92
CA SER A 135 9.55 0.38 -10.55
C SER A 135 8.43 0.13 -9.53
N LEU A 136 7.60 -0.90 -9.72
CA LEU A 136 6.51 -1.23 -8.79
C LEU A 136 7.06 -1.60 -7.41
N VAL A 137 8.11 -2.41 -7.36
CA VAL A 137 8.79 -2.80 -6.12
C VAL A 137 9.35 -1.59 -5.39
N ARG A 138 10.09 -0.73 -6.10
CA ARG A 138 10.67 0.50 -5.53
C ARG A 138 9.62 1.46 -4.97
N ASN A 139 8.39 1.40 -5.49
CA ASN A 139 7.25 2.20 -5.03
C ASN A 139 6.36 1.46 -4.00
N TYR A 140 6.82 0.34 -3.45
CA TYR A 140 6.09 -0.52 -2.51
C TYR A 140 4.70 -0.96 -3.03
N GLN A 141 4.52 -1.06 -4.35
CA GLN A 141 3.25 -1.39 -5.01
C GLN A 141 3.04 -2.91 -5.14
N PHE A 142 3.24 -3.67 -4.07
CA PHE A 142 3.06 -5.13 -4.09
C PHE A 142 1.63 -5.54 -4.43
N GLN A 143 0.65 -4.77 -3.99
CA GLN A 143 -0.76 -5.00 -4.34
C GLN A 143 -1.00 -4.98 -5.86
N VAL A 144 -0.33 -4.08 -6.58
CA VAL A 144 -0.46 -3.99 -8.04
C VAL A 144 0.18 -5.21 -8.71
N ILE A 145 1.29 -5.72 -8.17
CA ILE A 145 1.93 -6.96 -8.65
C ILE A 145 0.96 -8.15 -8.51
N LEU A 146 0.31 -8.28 -7.35
CA LEU A 146 -0.71 -9.32 -7.09
C LEU A 146 -1.91 -9.20 -8.05
N GLN A 147 -2.35 -7.97 -8.32
CA GLN A 147 -3.45 -7.70 -9.25
C GLN A 147 -3.09 -8.11 -10.68
N ILE A 148 -1.88 -7.80 -11.13
CA ILE A 148 -1.39 -8.19 -12.46
C ILE A 148 -1.27 -9.72 -12.59
N LEU A 149 -0.80 -10.40 -11.54
CA LEU A 149 -0.70 -11.86 -11.50
C LEU A 149 -2.07 -12.56 -11.58
N THR A 150 -3.05 -12.08 -10.81
CA THR A 150 -4.42 -12.62 -10.83
C THR A 150 -5.15 -12.36 -12.16
N LEU A 151 -4.90 -11.20 -12.79
CA LEU A 151 -5.38 -10.92 -14.14
C LEU A 151 -4.77 -11.88 -15.18
N SER A 152 -3.48 -12.21 -15.04
CA SER A 152 -2.80 -13.11 -15.98
C SER A 152 -3.33 -14.55 -15.93
N SER A 153 -3.72 -15.05 -14.75
CA SER A 153 -4.30 -16.39 -14.64
C SER A 153 -5.72 -16.47 -15.21
N SER A 154 -6.52 -15.40 -15.06
CA SER A 154 -7.90 -15.34 -15.57
C SER A 154 -7.99 -15.22 -17.10
N LEU A 155 -6.93 -14.79 -17.77
CA LEU A 155 -6.89 -14.62 -19.23
C LEU A 155 -6.54 -15.91 -19.99
N ASN A 156 -6.06 -16.95 -19.30
CA ASN A 156 -5.66 -18.23 -19.87
C ASN A 156 -6.72 -19.35 -19.68
N GLU A 157 -7.95 -19.00 -19.32
CA GLU A 157 -9.09 -19.92 -19.19
C GLU A 157 -10.05 -19.84 -20.38
#